data_AF-A0A6G5R696-F1
#
_entry.id   AF-A0A6G5R696-F1
#
_cell.length_a   1.000
_cell.length_b   1.000
_cell.length_c   1.000
_cell.angle_alpha   90.00
_cell.angle_beta   90.00
_cell.angle_gamma   90.00
#
_symmetry.space_group_name_H-M   'P 1'
#
loop_
_entity.id
_entity.type
_entity.pdbx_description
1 polymer ?
#
loop_
_entity_poly.entity_id
_entity_poly.type
_entity_poly.pdbx_seq_one_letter_code
_entity_poly.pdbx_strand_id
1 'polypeptide(L)' 'MQISVRLDKDIGTKLERLAKDTKRTKSFYVQEAIKRFLEDMNDYIDAMEELKKIESDPNPQFYTLDEVAKELGVKI' A
#
# COMPACT_ATOMS: atom_id res chain seq x y z
N MET A 1 -10.72 13.67 -12.45
CA MET A 1 -9.56 14.60 -12.49
C MET A 1 -8.54 14.07 -13.48
N GLN A 2 -7.76 14.97 -14.09
CA GLN A 2 -6.67 14.60 -15.00
C GLN A 2 -5.34 15.07 -14.43
N ILE A 3 -4.35 14.18 -14.41
CA ILE A 3 -2.99 14.44 -13.94
C ILE A 3 -2.04 14.18 -15.11
N SER A 4 -1.09 15.08 -15.33
CA SER A 4 0.01 14.90 -16.28
C SER A 4 1.30 14.71 -15.51
N VAL A 5 2.04 13.65 -15.81
CA VAL A 5 3.31 13.33 -15.14
C VAL A 5 4.42 13.17 -16.18
N ARG A 6 5.60 13.70 -15.86
CA ARG A 6 6.82 13.45 -16.65
C ARG A 6 7.53 12.23 -16.09
N LEU A 7 7.88 11.31 -16.98
CA LEU A 7 8.62 10.10 -16.65
C LEU A 7 9.98 10.13 -17.35
N ASP A 8 10.99 9.58 -16.70
CA ASP A 8 12.28 9.35 -17.34
C ASP A 8 12.13 8.38 -18.52
N LYS A 9 13.01 8.54 -19.51
CA LYS A 9 12.96 7.78 -20.77
C LYS A 9 12.90 6.27 -20.56
N ASP A 10 13.66 5.76 -19.60
CA ASP A 10 13.73 4.33 -19.32
C ASP A 10 12.41 3.80 -18.73
N ILE A 11 11.81 4.54 -17.79
CA ILE A 11 10.54 4.18 -17.18
C ILE A 11 9.42 4.26 -18.23
N GLY A 12 9.39 5.34 -19.02
CA GLY A 12 8.42 5.51 -20.09
C GLY A 12 8.47 4.37 -21.11
N THR A 13 9.67 3.93 -21.49
CA THR A 13 9.88 2.82 -22.42
C THR A 13 9.37 1.49 -21.86
N LYS A 14 9.66 1.20 -20.58
CA LYS A 14 9.15 0.01 -19.89
C LYS A 14 7.63 0.01 -19.80
N LEU A 15 7.03 1.15 -19.44
CA LEU A 15 5.58 1.32 -19.36
C LEU A 15 4.91 1.14 -20.72
N GLU A 16 5.50 1.67 -21.78
CA GLU A 16 5.00 1.51 -23.14
C GLU A 16 5.03 0.06 -23.62
N ARG A 17 6.12 -0.67 -23.32
CA ARG A 17 6.21 -2.09 -23.62
C ARG A 17 5.15 -2.89 -22.86
N LEU A 18 5.03 -2.67 -21.54
CA LEU A 18 4.04 -3.34 -20.70
C LEU A 18 2.62 -3.12 -21.21
N ALA A 19 2.28 -1.88 -21.57
CA ALA A 19 0.98 -1.53 -22.14
C ALA A 19 0.70 -2.28 -23.46
N LYS A 20 1.68 -2.35 -24.35
CA LYS A 20 1.56 -3.07 -25.63
C LYS A 20 1.38 -4.57 -25.43
N ASP A 21 2.23 -5.19 -24.60
CA ASP A 21 2.25 -6.64 -24.39
C ASP A 21 0.94 -7.15 -23.76
N THR A 22 0.31 -6.32 -22.93
CA THR A 22 -0.92 -6.66 -22.19
C THR A 22 -2.20 -6.14 -22.83
N LYS A 23 -2.09 -5.39 -23.94
CA LYS A 23 -3.21 -4.71 -24.61
C LYS A 23 -4.00 -3.78 -23.67
N ARG A 24 -3.30 -3.07 -22.78
CA ARG A 24 -3.86 -2.07 -21.86
C ARG A 24 -3.26 -0.69 -22.14
N THR A 25 -3.89 0.35 -21.62
CA THR A 25 -3.37 1.72 -21.77
C THR A 25 -2.26 2.00 -20.77
N LYS A 26 -1.36 2.92 -21.11
CA LYS A 26 -0.36 3.44 -20.15
C LYS A 26 -1.04 4.06 -18.92
N SER A 27 -2.18 4.73 -19.12
CA SER A 27 -2.98 5.32 -18.03
C SER A 27 -3.49 4.28 -17.04
N PHE A 28 -3.92 3.10 -17.49
CA PHE A 28 -4.37 2.03 -16.62
C PHE A 28 -3.29 1.64 -15.60
N TYR A 29 -2.06 1.43 -16.06
CA TYR A 29 -0.94 1.08 -15.20
C TYR A 29 -0.54 2.20 -14.24
N VAL A 30 -0.59 3.45 -14.70
CA VAL A 30 -0.32 4.61 -13.82
C VAL A 30 -1.39 4.70 -12.73
N GLN A 31 -2.66 4.50 -13.08
CA GLN A 31 -3.77 4.50 -12.11
C GLN A 31 -3.62 3.37 -11.08
N GLU A 32 -3.32 2.15 -11.53
CA GLU A 32 -3.10 1.01 -10.63
C GLU A 32 -1.88 1.21 -9.73
N ALA A 33 -0.78 1.77 -10.26
CA ALA A 33 0.40 2.08 -9.47
C ALA A 33 0.10 3.12 -8.38
N ILE A 34 -0.64 4.18 -8.72
CA ILE A 34 -1.06 5.19 -7.74
C ILE A 34 -1.98 4.57 -6.68
N LYS A 35 -2.96 3.75 -7.09
CA LYS A 35 -3.86 3.09 -6.16
C LYS A 35 -3.10 2.24 -5.15
N ARG A 36 -2.21 1.38 -5.62
CA ARG A 36 -1.39 0.52 -4.75
C ARG A 36 -0.47 1.33 -3.85
N PHE A 37 0.16 2.37 -4.38
CA PHE A 37 0.98 3.27 -3.57
C PHE A 37 0.18 3.94 -2.45
N LEU A 38 -1.05 4.36 -2.72
CA LEU A 38 -1.92 4.94 -1.69
C LEU A 38 -2.34 3.90 -0.64
N GLU A 39 -2.65 2.67 -1.06
CA GLU A 39 -2.93 1.56 -0.13
C GLU A 39 -1.71 1.29 0.77
N ASP A 40 -0.52 1.10 0.19
CA ASP A 40 0.72 0.86 0.93
C ASP A 40 1.08 2.02 1.89
N MET A 41 0.85 3.28 1.46
CA MET A 41 1.12 4.45 2.29
C MET A 41 0.14 4.59 3.44
N ASN A 42 -1.14 4.25 3.24
CA ASN A 42 -2.12 4.25 4.33
C ASN A 42 -1.75 3.20 5.37
N ASP A 43 -1.44 1.97 4.95
CA ASP A 43 -1.00 0.90 5.86
C ASP A 43 0.25 1.30 6.65
N TYR A 44 1.22 1.94 5.98
CA TYR A 44 2.42 2.47 6.63
C TYR A 44 2.09 3.56 7.66
N ILE A 45 1.21 4.50 7.31
CA ILE A 45 0.80 5.59 8.22
C ILE A 45 0.08 5.01 9.43
N ASP A 46 -0.86 4.10 9.23
CA ASP A 46 -1.62 3.45 10.30
C ASP A 46 -0.68 2.71 11.26
N ALA A 47 0.28 1.95 10.73
CA ALA A 47 1.30 1.27 11.53
C ALA A 47 2.20 2.25 12.30
N MET A 48 2.60 3.35 11.67
CA MET A 48 3.41 4.39 12.30
C MET A 48 2.65 5.12 13.42
N GLU A 49 1.35 5.35 13.25
CA GLU A 49 0.51 5.95 14.29
C GLU A 49 0.36 5.02 15.49
N GLU A 50 0.12 3.73 15.27
CA GLU A 50 0.09 2.74 16.34
C GLU A 50 1.43 2.62 17.07
N LEU A 51 2.55 2.61 16.33
CA LEU A 51 3.88 2.59 16.95
C LEU A 51 4.08 3.80 17.87
N LYS A 52 3.71 5.00 17.43
CA LYS A 52 3.79 6.21 18.27
C LYS A 52 2.94 6.12 19.53
N LYS A 53 1.74 5.52 19.44
CA LYS A 53 0.89 5.29 20.62
C LYS A 53 1.59 4.35 21.60
N ILE A 54 2.14 3.24 21.11
CA ILE A 54 2.88 2.26 21.94
C ILE A 54 4.10 2.92 22.61
N GLU A 55 4.87 3.73 21.87
CA GLU A 55 6.06 4.40 22.39
C GLU A 55 5.75 5.49 23.42
N SER A 56 4.57 6.12 23.33
CA SER A 56 4.15 7.18 24.25
C SER A 56 3.34 6.69 25.44
N ASP A 57 2.85 5.45 25.40
CA ASP A 57 2.13 4.82 26.50
C ASP A 57 3.12 4.24 27.53
N PRO A 58 3.01 4.60 28.82
CA PRO A 58 3.81 3.98 29.88
C PRO A 58 3.56 2.47 30.08
N ASN A 59 2.39 1.95 29.68
CA ASN A 59 2.00 0.55 29.84
C ASN A 59 1.26 0.03 28.59
N PRO A 60 1.94 -0.10 27.43
CA PRO A 60 1.30 -0.53 26.20
C PRO A 60 0.76 -1.96 26.31
N GLN A 61 -0.45 -2.16 25.81
CA GLN A 61 -1.08 -3.47 25.80
C GLN A 61 -0.70 -4.24 24.53
N PHE A 62 -0.25 -5.47 24.71
CA PHE A 62 0.03 -6.41 23.62
C PHE A 62 -0.87 -7.63 23.76
N TYR A 63 -1.24 -8.21 22.62
CA TYR A 63 -2.02 -9.44 22.55
C TYR A 63 -1.21 -10.51 21.83
N THR A 64 -1.33 -11.74 22.31
CA THR A 64 -0.82 -12.92 21.62
C THR A 64 -1.71 -13.28 20.43
N LEU A 65 -1.16 -14.04 19.48
CA LEU A 65 -1.93 -14.53 18.33
C LEU A 65 -3.17 -15.33 18.77
N ASP A 66 -3.04 -16.17 19.81
CA ASP A 66 -4.14 -16.99 20.33
C ASP A 66 -5.27 -16.15 20.95
N GLU A 67 -4.93 -15.06 21.66
CA GLU A 67 -5.92 -14.14 22.23
C GLU A 67 -6.71 -13.43 21.13
N VAL A 68 -6.03 -12.91 20.11
CA VAL A 68 -6.66 -12.23 18.97
C VAL A 68 -7.51 -13.20 18.15
N ALA A 69 -7.01 -14.41 17.89
CA ALA A 69 -7.74 -15.46 17.17
C ALA A 69 -9.08 -15.78 17.83
N LYS A 70 -9.06 -15.93 19.16
CA LYS A 70 -10.24 -16.24 19.97
C LYS A 70 -11.24 -15.09 19.94
N GLU A 71 -10.77 -13.85 20.04
CA GLU A 71 -11.63 -12.67 20.06
C GLU A 71 -12.29 -12.39 18.70
N LEU A 72 -11.54 -12.56 17.61
CA LEU A 72 -12.03 -12.33 16.25
C LEU A 72 -12.74 -13.55 15.62
N GLY A 73 -12.75 -14.70 16.31
CA GLY A 73 -13.41 -15.92 15.85
C GLY A 73 -12.72 -16.59 14.65
N VAL A 74 -11.42 -16.37 14.50
CA VAL A 74 -10.61 -16.90 13.40
C VAL A 74 -9.76 -18.07 13.91
N LYS A 75 -9.58 -19.11 13.10
CA LYS A 75 -8.63 -20.20 13.42
C LYS A 75 -7.26 -19.86 12.83
N ILE A 76 -6.24 -19.81 13.67
CA ILE A 76 -4.83 -19.69 13.28
C ILE A 76 -4.21 -21.08 13.16
#